data_AF-A0A383BTH6-F1
#
_entry.id   AF-A0A383BTH6-F1
#
_cell.length_a   1.000
_cell.length_b   1.000
_cell.length_c   1.000
_cell.angle_alpha   90.00
_cell.angle_beta   90.00
_cell.angle_gamma   90.00
#
_symmetry.space_group_name_H-M   'P 1'
#
loop_
_entity.id
_entity.type
_entity.pdbx_description
1 polymer ?
#
loop_
_entity_poly.entity_id
_entity_poly.type
_entity_poly.pdbx_seq_one_letter_code
_entity_poly.pdbx_strand_id
1 'polypeptide(L)'
;MQNHEKWLKDWIESGYLEGENHHDPKTWKSQVLGQCKSWIDGGLKARAMTRDLDWGVKVPVEDADRKVLYVWLDAPIGYISATKQWASDNGKNWEDYWKSEETELIHFIGKDNIVFHCIIFPIILKAHENFILPTNVPANEFLNLEGEKLSTSRNWAIWLHEYLEDFKGQEDA
;
A
#
# COMPACT_ATOMS: atom_id res chain seq x y z
N MET A 1 -7.07 -3.55 -14.30
CA MET A 1 -7.33 -4.41 -13.13
C MET A 1 -8.06 -5.70 -13.49
N GLN A 2 -9.15 -5.66 -14.27
CA GLN A 2 -9.94 -6.86 -14.62
C GLN A 2 -9.13 -8.06 -15.18
N ASN A 3 -8.04 -7.80 -15.91
CA ASN A 3 -7.20 -8.85 -16.50
C ASN A 3 -6.23 -9.52 -15.50
N HIS A 4 -6.20 -9.06 -14.24
CA HIS A 4 -5.24 -9.53 -13.22
C HIS A 4 -5.88 -10.46 -12.17
N GLU A 5 -7.19 -10.71 -12.28
CA GLU A 5 -7.96 -11.43 -11.27
C GLU A 5 -7.41 -12.83 -10.99
N LYS A 6 -7.04 -13.57 -12.05
CA LYS A 6 -6.58 -14.96 -11.92
C LYS A 6 -5.36 -15.11 -11.03
N TRP A 7 -4.29 -14.37 -11.31
CA TRP A 7 -3.04 -14.49 -10.54
C TRP A 7 -3.17 -13.83 -9.17
N LEU A 8 -3.95 -12.75 -9.04
CA LEU A 8 -4.22 -12.12 -7.75
C LEU A 8 -4.94 -13.08 -6.81
N LYS A 9 -5.92 -13.82 -7.33
CA LYS A 9 -6.66 -14.80 -6.54
C LYS A 9 -5.74 -15.91 -6.04
N ASP A 10 -4.90 -16.45 -6.91
CA ASP A 10 -3.92 -17.47 -6.52
C ASP A 10 -2.93 -16.92 -5.49
N TRP A 11 -2.36 -15.74 -5.74
CA TRP A 11 -1.43 -15.09 -4.83
C TRP A 11 -2.04 -14.83 -3.44
N ILE A 12 -3.25 -14.28 -3.37
CA ILE A 12 -3.92 -13.97 -2.09
C ILE A 12 -4.42 -15.23 -1.36
N GLU A 13 -5.00 -16.19 -2.07
CA GLU A 13 -5.68 -17.33 -1.43
C GLU A 13 -4.74 -18.50 -1.14
N SER A 14 -3.78 -18.79 -2.04
CA SER A 14 -2.89 -19.93 -1.94
C SER A 14 -1.45 -19.54 -1.57
N GLY A 15 -1.08 -18.27 -1.74
CA GLY A 15 0.28 -17.78 -1.52
C GLY A 15 1.21 -18.07 -2.71
N TYR A 16 0.68 -18.53 -3.84
CA TYR A 16 1.47 -18.84 -5.03
C TYR A 16 1.48 -17.67 -6.01
N LEU A 17 2.67 -17.37 -6.52
CA LEU A 17 2.88 -16.40 -7.59
C LEU A 17 3.51 -17.15 -8.77
N GLU A 18 2.82 -17.16 -9.91
CA GLU A 18 3.31 -17.81 -11.15
C GLU A 18 3.72 -19.29 -11.00
N GLY A 19 3.10 -20.00 -10.05
CA GLY A 19 3.35 -21.42 -9.78
C GLY A 19 4.41 -21.69 -8.71
N GLU A 20 5.03 -20.64 -8.16
CA GLU A 20 6.00 -20.75 -7.07
C GLU A 20 5.40 -20.28 -5.75
N ASN A 21 5.83 -20.90 -4.64
CA ASN A 21 5.40 -20.44 -3.32
C ASN A 21 6.08 -19.11 -3.00
N HIS A 22 5.27 -18.07 -2.77
CA HIS A 22 5.75 -16.72 -2.48
C HIS A 22 5.56 -16.36 -1.00
N HIS A 23 4.45 -16.74 -0.39
CA HIS A 23 4.19 -16.48 1.02
C HIS A 23 3.20 -17.50 1.61
N ASP A 24 2.99 -17.47 2.93
CA ASP A 24 1.93 -18.25 3.60
C ASP A 24 0.75 -17.33 3.95
N PRO A 25 -0.41 -17.46 3.25
CA PRO A 25 -1.60 -16.67 3.56
C PRO A 25 -2.08 -16.82 4.99
N LYS A 26 -1.76 -17.92 5.71
CA LYS A 26 -2.14 -18.09 7.12
C LYS A 26 -1.46 -17.09 8.05
N THR A 27 -0.36 -16.48 7.62
CA THR A 27 0.33 -15.41 8.37
C THR A 27 -0.32 -14.04 8.20
N TRP A 28 -1.24 -13.90 7.23
CA TRP A 28 -1.99 -12.68 7.02
C TRP A 28 -3.19 -12.62 7.96
N LYS A 29 -3.57 -11.42 8.38
CA LYS A 29 -4.76 -11.26 9.23
C LYS A 29 -6.02 -11.62 8.44
N SER A 30 -6.95 -12.32 9.08
CA SER A 30 -8.16 -12.85 8.42
C SER A 30 -9.01 -11.77 7.74
N GLN A 31 -9.10 -10.56 8.31
CA GLN A 31 -9.82 -9.45 7.70
C GLN A 31 -9.19 -8.97 6.38
N VAL A 32 -7.86 -9.09 6.24
CA VAL A 32 -7.15 -8.71 5.01
C VAL A 32 -7.55 -9.66 3.89
N LEU A 33 -7.45 -10.97 4.14
CA LEU A 33 -7.85 -12.00 3.18
C LEU A 33 -9.34 -11.89 2.82
N GLY A 34 -10.20 -11.71 3.83
CA GLY A 34 -11.64 -11.58 3.64
C GLY A 34 -12.02 -10.37 2.77
N GLN A 35 -11.39 -9.22 2.98
CA GLN A 35 -11.64 -8.03 2.17
C GLN A 35 -11.12 -8.20 0.74
N CYS A 36 -9.92 -8.76 0.56
CA CYS A 36 -9.38 -9.03 -0.77
C CYS A 36 -10.28 -10.00 -1.56
N LYS A 37 -10.70 -11.09 -0.93
CA LYS A 37 -11.62 -12.06 -1.52
C LYS A 37 -12.95 -11.43 -1.92
N SER A 38 -13.56 -10.62 -1.05
CA SER A 38 -14.80 -9.91 -1.39
C SER A 38 -14.65 -8.99 -2.61
N TRP A 39 -13.49 -8.39 -2.81
CA TRP A 39 -13.21 -7.53 -3.97
C TRP A 39 -12.98 -8.33 -5.25
N ILE A 40 -12.25 -9.43 -5.15
CA ILE A 40 -11.94 -10.32 -6.27
C ILE A 40 -13.21 -11.03 -6.74
N ASP A 41 -13.96 -11.67 -5.83
CA ASP A 41 -15.20 -12.40 -6.15
C ASP A 41 -16.32 -11.47 -6.65
N GLY A 42 -16.26 -10.18 -6.31
CA GLY A 42 -17.15 -9.14 -6.86
C GLY A 42 -16.84 -8.74 -8.31
N GLY A 43 -15.73 -9.22 -8.87
CA GLY A 43 -15.26 -8.93 -10.22
C GLY A 43 -14.53 -7.58 -10.32
N LEU A 44 -13.21 -7.63 -10.53
CA LEU A 44 -12.38 -6.42 -10.60
C LEU A 44 -12.73 -5.59 -11.84
N LYS A 45 -13.08 -4.31 -11.65
CA LYS A 45 -13.40 -3.38 -12.76
C LYS A 45 -12.23 -2.50 -13.15
N ALA A 46 -12.26 -1.92 -14.34
CA ALA A 46 -11.36 -0.84 -14.70
C ALA A 46 -11.49 0.35 -13.73
N ARG A 47 -10.38 1.02 -13.42
CA ARG A 47 -10.35 2.22 -12.59
C ARG A 47 -9.65 3.35 -13.33
N ALA A 48 -10.21 4.55 -13.21
CA ALA A 48 -9.62 5.76 -13.77
C ALA A 48 -8.35 6.14 -13.00
N MET A 49 -7.23 6.20 -13.70
CA MET A 49 -5.90 6.47 -13.16
C MET A 49 -5.43 7.91 -13.34
N THR A 50 -6.28 8.79 -13.87
CA THR A 50 -6.01 10.21 -14.06
C THR A 50 -7.08 11.08 -13.41
N ARG A 51 -6.76 12.34 -13.12
CA ARG A 51 -7.70 13.36 -12.63
C ARG A 51 -7.46 14.69 -13.33
N ASP A 52 -8.53 15.46 -13.48
CA ASP A 52 -8.48 16.84 -13.98
C ASP A 52 -8.19 17.77 -12.79
N LEU A 53 -6.90 17.89 -12.45
CA LEU A 53 -6.39 18.73 -11.36
C LEU A 53 -5.11 19.42 -11.82
N ASP A 54 -4.82 20.58 -11.24
CA ASP A 54 -3.60 21.33 -11.54
C ASP A 54 -2.40 20.83 -10.72
N TRP A 55 -2.65 20.25 -9.53
CA TRP A 55 -1.62 19.76 -8.60
C TRP A 55 -1.53 18.22 -8.62
N GLY A 56 -0.35 17.71 -9.01
CA GLY A 56 -0.03 16.29 -9.07
C GLY A 56 1.02 15.96 -10.12
N VAL A 57 1.40 14.68 -10.23
CA VAL A 57 2.33 14.21 -11.26
C VAL A 57 1.64 14.27 -12.62
N LYS A 58 2.25 14.95 -13.61
CA LYS A 58 1.68 15.08 -14.95
C LYS A 58 1.62 13.74 -15.67
N VAL A 59 0.54 13.51 -16.43
CA VAL A 59 0.38 12.29 -17.24
C VAL A 59 1.30 12.38 -18.46
N PRO A 60 2.24 11.44 -18.68
CA PRO A 60 3.22 11.53 -19.75
C PRO A 60 2.67 10.99 -21.09
N VAL A 61 1.55 11.52 -21.56
CA VAL A 61 0.93 11.17 -22.85
C VAL A 61 0.48 12.44 -23.57
N GLU A 62 0.37 12.37 -24.90
CA GLU A 62 -0.15 13.47 -25.71
C GLU A 62 -1.59 13.83 -25.30
N ASP A 63 -1.97 15.09 -25.45
CA ASP A 63 -3.30 15.65 -25.14
C ASP A 63 -3.76 15.52 -23.66
N ALA A 64 -2.82 15.42 -22.71
CA ALA A 64 -3.10 15.27 -21.28
C ALA A 64 -2.59 16.41 -20.38
N ASP A 65 -2.31 17.60 -20.93
CA ASP A 65 -1.66 18.72 -20.21
C ASP A 65 -2.37 19.17 -18.92
N ARG A 66 -3.71 19.05 -18.88
CA ARG A 66 -4.57 19.40 -17.73
C ARG A 66 -4.88 18.22 -16.82
N LYS A 67 -4.22 17.08 -17.03
CA LYS A 67 -4.43 15.86 -16.25
C LYS A 67 -3.22 15.57 -15.40
N VAL A 68 -3.48 15.00 -14.23
CA VAL A 68 -2.48 14.43 -13.33
C VAL A 68 -2.80 12.96 -13.07
N LEU A 69 -1.79 12.21 -12.65
CA LEU A 69 -1.99 10.87 -12.11
C LEU A 69 -2.89 10.95 -10.87
N TYR A 70 -3.82 10.01 -10.77
CA TYR A 70 -4.67 9.91 -9.59
C TYR A 70 -3.82 9.53 -8.38
N VAL A 71 -4.01 10.19 -7.23
CA VAL A 71 -3.16 9.99 -6.04
C VAL A 71 -3.04 8.53 -5.58
N TRP A 72 -4.07 7.71 -5.80
CA TRP A 72 -4.04 6.29 -5.44
C TRP A 72 -3.28 5.41 -6.43
N LEU A 73 -2.80 5.97 -7.54
CA LEU A 73 -1.83 5.36 -8.45
C LEU A 73 -0.40 5.68 -8.00
N ASP A 74 -0.08 6.95 -7.75
CA ASP A 74 1.30 7.40 -7.54
C ASP A 74 1.75 7.41 -6.07
N ALA A 75 0.84 7.58 -5.10
CA ALA A 75 1.18 7.53 -3.67
C ALA A 75 2.00 6.29 -3.26
N PRO A 76 1.62 5.05 -3.62
CA PRO A 76 2.42 3.88 -3.24
C PRO A 76 3.75 3.79 -4.02
N ILE A 77 3.87 4.43 -5.19
CA ILE A 77 5.17 4.58 -5.88
C ILE A 77 6.12 5.47 -5.05
N GLY A 78 5.57 6.33 -4.19
CA GLY A 78 6.28 7.09 -3.18
C GLY A 78 7.20 6.26 -2.28
N TYR A 79 6.83 5.01 -1.96
CA TYR A 79 7.70 4.12 -1.18
C TYR A 79 9.00 3.80 -1.92
N ILE A 80 8.92 3.58 -3.24
CA ILE A 80 10.07 3.29 -4.10
C ILE A 80 10.90 4.55 -4.30
N SER A 81 10.29 5.70 -4.57
CA SER A 81 11.04 6.95 -4.77
C SER A 81 11.73 7.43 -3.49
N ALA A 82 11.10 7.25 -2.32
CA ALA A 82 11.74 7.50 -1.03
C ALA A 82 12.93 6.56 -0.80
N THR A 83 12.79 5.27 -1.13
CA THR A 83 13.91 4.30 -1.04
C THR A 83 15.05 4.67 -1.99
N LYS A 84 14.74 5.11 -3.21
CA LYS A 84 15.75 5.60 -4.17
C LYS A 84 16.53 6.79 -3.63
N GLN A 85 15.83 7.76 -3.04
CA GLN A 85 16.47 8.93 -2.45
C GLN A 85 17.37 8.52 -1.28
N TRP A 86 16.84 7.74 -0.32
CA TRP A 86 17.61 7.24 0.81
C TRP A 86 18.84 6.44 0.37
N ALA A 87 18.70 5.55 -0.62
CA ALA A 87 19.78 4.73 -1.11
C ALA A 87 20.88 5.58 -1.77
N SER A 88 20.50 6.58 -2.56
CA SER A 88 21.43 7.57 -3.13
C SER A 88 22.21 8.31 -2.04
N ASP A 89 21.53 8.75 -0.99
CA ASP A 89 22.14 9.53 0.10
C ASP A 89 23.08 8.67 0.97
N ASN A 90 22.92 7.35 0.96
CA ASN A 90 23.67 6.42 1.82
C ASN A 90 24.60 5.47 1.04
N GLY A 91 24.79 5.68 -0.27
CA GLY A 91 25.63 4.82 -1.11
C GLY A 91 25.15 3.37 -1.18
N LYS A 92 23.84 3.16 -1.16
CA LYS A 92 23.18 1.85 -1.28
C LYS A 92 22.55 1.67 -2.66
N ASN A 93 22.27 0.43 -3.02
CA ASN A 93 21.45 0.13 -4.20
C ASN A 93 19.99 -0.04 -3.77
N TRP A 94 19.10 0.78 -4.34
CA TRP A 94 17.66 0.71 -3.99
C TRP A 94 16.99 -0.56 -4.55
N GLU A 95 17.54 -1.16 -5.61
CA GLU A 95 16.96 -2.36 -6.24
C GLU A 95 17.04 -3.57 -5.31
N ASP A 96 18.05 -3.64 -4.43
CA ASP A 96 18.18 -4.71 -3.44
C ASP A 96 16.92 -4.82 -2.56
N TYR A 97 16.20 -3.71 -2.33
CA TYR A 97 15.02 -3.63 -1.48
C TYR A 97 13.68 -3.87 -2.21
N TRP A 98 13.67 -3.76 -3.53
CA TRP A 98 12.43 -3.76 -4.33
C TRP A 98 12.42 -4.78 -5.48
N LYS A 99 13.57 -5.39 -5.77
CA LYS A 99 13.75 -6.30 -6.90
C LYS A 99 14.51 -7.59 -6.55
N SER A 100 15.09 -7.69 -5.35
CA SER A 100 15.76 -8.91 -4.90
C SER A 100 14.77 -9.91 -4.33
N GLU A 101 14.82 -11.16 -4.80
CA GLU A 101 14.04 -12.28 -4.25
C GLU A 101 14.44 -12.64 -2.81
N GLU A 102 15.63 -12.19 -2.36
CA GLU A 102 16.09 -12.36 -0.98
C GLU A 102 15.45 -11.35 0.00
N THR A 103 14.69 -10.38 -0.51
CA THR A 103 14.06 -9.34 0.31
C THR A 103 12.61 -9.67 0.62
N GLU A 104 12.25 -9.62 1.91
CA GLU A 104 10.87 -9.65 2.35
C GLU A 104 10.27 -8.23 2.39
N LEU A 105 9.28 -7.98 1.55
CA LEU A 105 8.54 -6.72 1.53
C LEU A 105 7.30 -6.80 2.41
N ILE A 106 7.21 -5.93 3.43
CA ILE A 106 6.06 -5.88 4.35
C ILE A 106 5.40 -4.50 4.30
N HIS A 107 4.06 -4.47 4.28
CA HIS A 107 3.29 -3.23 4.26
C HIS A 107 2.41 -3.08 5.51
N PHE A 108 2.84 -2.26 6.46
CA PHE A 108 2.05 -1.90 7.64
C PHE A 108 1.08 -0.77 7.29
N ILE A 109 -0.22 -1.03 7.44
CA ILE A 109 -1.28 -0.11 7.00
C ILE A 109 -2.49 -0.10 7.95
N GLY A 110 -3.36 0.90 7.79
CA GLY A 110 -4.74 0.84 8.31
C GLY A 110 -5.65 0.04 7.37
N LYS A 111 -6.72 -0.56 7.91
CA LYS A 111 -7.69 -1.39 7.15
C LYS A 111 -8.22 -0.76 5.85
N ASP A 112 -8.39 0.55 5.81
CA ASP A 112 -8.93 1.24 4.62
C ASP A 112 -7.97 1.18 3.41
N ASN A 113 -6.71 0.85 3.64
CA ASN A 113 -5.69 0.73 2.61
C ASN A 113 -5.51 -0.69 2.06
N ILE A 114 -6.21 -1.70 2.59
CA ILE A 114 -6.04 -3.12 2.22
C ILE A 114 -6.16 -3.31 0.71
N VAL A 115 -7.22 -2.81 0.09
CA VAL A 115 -7.44 -2.98 -1.36
C VAL A 115 -6.32 -2.33 -2.19
N PHE A 116 -5.77 -1.22 -1.71
CA PHE A 116 -4.70 -0.53 -2.43
C PHE A 116 -3.40 -1.33 -2.36
N HIS A 117 -3.03 -1.85 -1.19
CA HIS A 117 -1.76 -2.57 -0.99
C HIS A 117 -1.80 -4.06 -1.36
N CYS A 118 -2.99 -4.67 -1.41
CA CYS A 118 -3.15 -6.09 -1.73
C CYS A 118 -3.68 -6.33 -3.15
N ILE A 119 -4.15 -5.30 -3.87
CA ILE A 119 -4.69 -5.49 -5.23
C ILE A 119 -4.07 -4.47 -6.18
N ILE A 120 -4.29 -3.18 -5.93
CA ILE A 120 -3.94 -2.13 -6.91
C ILE A 120 -2.43 -2.01 -7.07
N PHE A 121 -1.70 -1.88 -5.96
CA PHE A 121 -0.26 -1.72 -5.99
C PHE A 121 0.48 -2.99 -6.46
N PRO A 122 0.11 -4.21 -6.03
CA PRO A 122 0.66 -5.44 -6.62
C PRO A 122 0.43 -5.55 -8.13
N ILE A 123 -0.72 -5.09 -8.65
CA ILE A 123 -0.94 -5.01 -10.11
C ILE A 123 0.06 -4.04 -10.75
N ILE A 124 0.27 -2.87 -10.16
CA ILE A 124 1.21 -1.86 -10.68
C ILE A 124 2.63 -2.39 -10.67
N LEU A 125 3.06 -3.01 -9.55
CA LEU A 125 4.37 -3.63 -9.41
C LEU A 125 4.56 -4.71 -10.48
N LYS A 126 3.60 -5.64 -10.62
CA LYS A 126 3.70 -6.72 -11.62
C LYS A 126 3.64 -6.22 -13.07
N ALA A 127 3.00 -5.08 -13.33
CA ALA A 127 2.98 -4.46 -14.65
C ALA A 127 4.34 -3.87 -15.05
N HIS A 128 5.23 -3.64 -14.08
CA HIS A 128 6.60 -3.23 -14.30
C HIS A 128 7.56 -4.39 -14.00
N GLU A 129 8.55 -4.63 -14.86
CA GLU A 129 9.39 -5.82 -14.74
C GLU A 129 10.27 -5.80 -13.47
N ASN A 130 10.43 -6.98 -12.88
CA ASN A 130 11.38 -7.31 -11.80
C ASN A 130 11.11 -6.67 -10.43
N PHE A 131 9.88 -6.27 -10.10
CA PHE A 131 9.54 -5.87 -8.73
C PHE A 131 9.01 -7.06 -7.91
N ILE A 132 9.49 -7.20 -6.67
CA ILE A 132 8.93 -8.15 -5.71
C ILE A 132 7.55 -7.69 -5.22
N LEU A 133 6.73 -8.64 -4.77
CA LEU A 133 5.43 -8.36 -4.15
C LEU A 133 5.51 -8.48 -2.62
N PRO A 134 4.58 -7.86 -1.88
CA PRO A 134 4.56 -7.99 -0.43
C PRO A 134 4.41 -9.44 0.04
N THR A 135 5.24 -9.89 0.97
CA THR A 135 5.08 -11.20 1.63
C THR A 135 4.03 -11.13 2.73
N ASN A 136 3.78 -9.94 3.29
CA ASN A 136 2.68 -9.68 4.24
C ASN A 136 2.18 -8.23 4.17
N VAL A 137 0.89 -8.04 4.47
CA VAL A 137 0.25 -6.72 4.59
C VAL A 137 -0.50 -6.62 5.93
N PRO A 138 0.21 -6.41 7.06
CA PRO A 138 -0.45 -6.22 8.35
C PRO A 138 -1.33 -4.97 8.37
N ALA A 139 -2.64 -5.18 8.49
CA ALA A 139 -3.62 -4.10 8.58
C ALA A 139 -4.19 -3.95 10.00
N ASN A 140 -4.17 -2.75 10.57
CA ASN A 140 -4.77 -2.45 11.86
C ASN A 140 -6.18 -1.85 11.72
N GLU A 141 -7.04 -2.20 12.67
CA GLU A 141 -8.35 -1.58 12.85
C GLU A 141 -8.21 -0.15 13.43
N PHE A 142 -9.32 0.59 13.50
CA PHE A 142 -9.31 1.93 14.07
C PHE A 142 -9.06 1.92 15.58
N LEU A 143 -8.32 2.92 16.04
CA LEU A 143 -8.20 3.26 17.45
C LEU A 143 -9.39 4.13 17.87
N ASN A 144 -10.03 3.78 18.98
CA ASN A 144 -11.06 4.59 19.63
C ASN A 144 -10.48 5.26 20.88
N LEU A 145 -10.98 6.46 21.18
CA LEU A 145 -10.69 7.19 22.42
C LEU A 145 -11.91 7.12 23.32
N GLU A 146 -11.76 6.46 24.48
CA GLU A 146 -12.84 6.25 25.47
C GLU A 146 -14.12 5.63 24.87
N GLY A 147 -13.96 4.72 23.91
CA GLY A 147 -15.08 4.06 23.22
C GLY A 147 -15.68 4.87 22.07
N GLU A 148 -15.28 6.13 21.88
CA GLU A 148 -15.69 6.95 20.74
C GLU A 148 -14.65 6.93 19.60
N LYS A 149 -15.15 7.12 18.37
CA LYS A 149 -14.27 7.36 17.21
C LYS A 149 -13.57 8.71 17.34
N LEU A 150 -12.29 8.74 16.97
CA LEU A 150 -11.54 9.99 16.83
C LEU A 150 -12.26 10.95 15.86
N SER A 151 -12.26 12.24 16.18
CA SER A 151 -12.95 13.27 15.40
C SER A 151 -12.19 14.58 15.43
N THR A 152 -11.54 14.91 14.32
CA THR A 152 -10.79 16.15 14.17
C THR A 152 -11.69 17.39 14.25
N SER A 153 -12.91 17.33 13.69
CA SER A 153 -13.88 18.42 13.74
C SER A 153 -14.44 18.72 15.14
N ARG A 154 -14.48 17.72 16.02
CA ARG A 154 -14.89 17.88 17.43
C ARG A 154 -13.69 18.10 18.36
N ASN A 155 -12.48 18.24 17.81
CA ASN A 155 -11.22 18.20 18.54
C ASN A 155 -11.14 17.03 19.55
N TRP A 156 -11.64 15.87 19.14
CA TRP A 156 -11.68 14.63 19.92
C TRP A 156 -10.64 13.66 19.39
N ALA A 157 -9.38 13.91 19.71
CA ALA A 157 -8.27 13.04 19.37
C ALA A 157 -7.11 13.25 20.34
N ILE A 158 -6.23 12.25 20.44
CA ILE A 158 -4.90 12.44 21.04
C ILE A 158 -3.97 12.86 19.91
N TRP A 159 -3.53 14.12 19.95
CA TRP A 159 -2.58 14.65 18.99
C TRP A 159 -1.17 14.31 19.43
N LEU A 160 -0.38 13.67 18.56
CA LEU A 160 0.94 13.17 18.93
C LEU A 160 1.86 14.27 19.49
N HIS A 161 1.86 15.45 18.88
CA HIS A 161 2.72 16.55 19.33
C HIS A 161 2.34 17.06 20.73
N GLU A 162 1.04 17.23 21.01
CA GLU A 162 0.53 17.60 22.34
C GLU A 162 0.86 16.51 23.36
N TYR A 163 0.62 15.25 23.01
CA TYR A 163 0.92 14.10 23.87
C TYR A 163 2.40 14.04 24.27
N LEU A 164 3.31 14.28 23.32
CA LEU A 164 4.75 14.28 23.59
C LEU A 164 5.21 15.44 24.48
N GLU A 165 4.51 16.58 24.43
CA GLU A 165 4.75 17.70 25.33
C GLU A 165 4.29 17.37 26.76
N ASP A 166 3.09 16.79 26.90
CA ASP A 166 2.47 16.48 28.19
C ASP A 166 3.15 15.30 28.91
N PHE A 167 3.65 14.30 28.17
CA PHE A 167 4.19 13.04 28.70
C PHE A 167 5.70 12.87 28.44
N LYS A 168 6.46 13.97 28.43
CA LYS A 168 7.91 13.94 28.16
C LYS A 168 8.66 12.97 29.09
N GLY A 169 9.51 12.12 28.50
CA GLY A 169 10.35 11.16 29.24
C GLY A 169 9.59 9.95 29.79
N GLN A 170 8.35 9.72 29.33
CA GLN A 170 7.57 8.50 29.56
C GLN A 170 7.70 7.53 28.38
N GLU A 171 8.76 7.64 27.58
CA GLU A 171 9.03 6.69 26.50
C GLU A 171 9.42 5.32 27.08
N ASP A 172 9.02 4.23 26.43
CA ASP A 172 9.53 2.90 26.77
C ASP A 172 11.06 2.84 26.54
N ALA A 173 11.75 2.06 27.38
CA ALA A 173 13.22 1.94 27.38
C ALA A 173 13.78 1.19 26.17
#